data_AF-A0A970JEP6-F1
#
_entry.id   AF-A0A970JEP6-F1
#
_cell.length_a   1.000
_cell.length_b   1.000
_cell.length_c   1.000
_cell.angle_alpha   90.00
_cell.angle_beta   90.00
_cell.angle_gamma   90.00
#
_symmetry.space_group_name_H-M   'P 1'
#
loop_
_entity.id
_entity.type
_entity.pdbx_description
1 polymer ?
#
loop_
_entity_poly.entity_id
_entity_poly.type
_entity_poly.pdbx_seq_one_letter_code
_entity_poly.pdbx_strand_id
1 'polypeptide(L)'
;MLASARLQIKQQNDNIITLRTAKADYESGNYWLQAGLRKIKADVIIQYTYKGENSISLNEDLASALLVPEKSRIAFKIEDDCIEFGPFLGVLISEQKIEKLLAGGWDSVYWRFQQWAEEFYGIVFFFAPSDINWQHKSVIGYRWNEQKEWVEGHYPLPKVIYERCLGRLGREQANLLRQQIKQLNLPIVVYNSVAKFGKYEIYEHLSKYEQLAPHLPFYAWYESSLLLSLLEKKQIVYLKPDRLYKGQGVIRVSRTDAGFIIELRQDENKIYTFREAETFLQHLESKMAVGQNYLIQVGINLVTFLGNRYDLRVMLHKKTPEHLFLALIFALRKKAQWLPTPP
;
A
#
# COMPACT_ATOMS: atom_id res chain seq x y z
N MET A 1 -9.26 -4.83 27.28
CA MET A 1 -9.51 -3.40 26.96
C MET A 1 -8.15 -2.79 26.68
N LEU A 2 -7.91 -2.18 25.52
CA LEU A 2 -6.61 -1.56 25.22
C LEU A 2 -6.40 -0.38 26.18
N ALA A 3 -5.35 -0.44 27.00
CA ALA A 3 -4.96 0.69 27.84
C ALA A 3 -4.25 1.74 26.96
N SER A 4 -4.51 3.01 27.24
CA SER A 4 -3.80 4.12 26.62
C SER A 4 -3.34 5.10 27.68
N ALA A 5 -2.26 5.81 27.41
CA ALA A 5 -1.72 6.84 28.29
C ALA A 5 -1.21 8.05 27.50
N ARG A 6 -1.28 9.23 28.12
CA ARG A 6 -0.51 10.38 27.65
C ARG A 6 0.95 10.21 28.04
N LEU A 7 1.84 10.29 27.06
CA LEU A 7 3.28 10.24 27.30
C LEU A 7 3.79 11.62 27.70
N GLN A 8 4.52 11.68 28.81
CA GLN A 8 5.15 12.90 29.31
C GLN A 8 6.64 12.64 29.47
N ILE A 9 7.46 13.49 28.88
CA ILE A 9 8.90 13.46 29.12
C ILE A 9 9.19 14.46 30.24
N LYS A 10 9.91 14.02 31.27
CA LYS A 10 10.29 14.84 32.42
C LYS A 10 11.82 14.93 32.51
N GLN A 11 12.31 16.12 32.86
CA GLN A 11 13.69 16.32 33.28
C GLN A 11 13.87 15.75 34.68
N GLN A 12 14.18 14.45 34.77
CA GLN A 12 14.53 13.74 36.00
C GLN A 12 15.72 12.83 35.71
N ASN A 13 16.66 12.75 36.65
CA ASN A 13 17.91 11.99 36.49
C ASN A 13 17.75 10.48 36.69
N ASP A 14 16.64 10.02 37.28
CA ASP A 14 16.44 8.61 37.59
C ASP A 14 15.75 7.89 36.43
N ASN A 15 16.20 6.67 36.08
CA ASN A 15 15.62 5.79 35.06
C ASN A 15 14.30 5.14 35.53
N ILE A 16 13.37 5.98 35.98
CA ILE A 16 12.11 5.58 36.57
C ILE A 16 10.96 5.94 35.63
N ILE A 17 10.09 4.98 35.36
CA ILE A 17 8.80 5.25 34.75
C ILE A 17 7.74 5.43 35.83
N THR A 18 6.94 6.49 35.72
CA THR A 18 5.72 6.61 36.51
C THR A 18 4.50 6.27 35.65
N LEU A 19 3.83 5.15 35.94
CA LEU A 19 2.53 4.81 35.36
C LEU A 19 1.43 5.26 36.32
N ARG A 20 0.65 6.26 35.93
CA ARG A 20 -0.57 6.63 36.62
C ARG A 20 -1.75 5.89 36.02
N THR A 21 -2.54 5.17 36.82
CA THR A 21 -3.72 4.46 36.31
C THR A 21 -4.79 4.21 37.38
N ALA A 22 -6.07 4.16 36.97
CA ALA A 22 -7.19 3.82 37.84
C ALA A 22 -7.39 2.32 38.04
N LYS A 23 -6.69 1.48 37.27
CA LYS A 23 -6.74 0.03 37.37
C LYS A 23 -5.37 -0.56 37.05
N ALA A 24 -4.78 -1.25 38.01
CA ALA A 24 -3.62 -2.09 37.75
C ALA A 24 -3.71 -3.32 38.65
N ASP A 25 -3.74 -4.50 38.03
CA ASP A 25 -3.42 -5.75 38.71
C ASP A 25 -1.88 -5.89 38.83
N TYR A 26 -1.16 -4.78 39.00
CA TYR A 26 0.29 -4.69 38.78
C TYR A 26 1.01 -3.91 39.87
N GLU A 27 2.21 -4.35 40.21
CA GLU A 27 3.04 -3.78 41.27
C GLU A 27 4.20 -2.96 40.72
N SER A 28 4.72 -2.03 41.53
CA SER A 28 5.98 -1.37 41.18
C SER A 28 7.11 -2.38 41.19
N GLY A 29 8.07 -2.24 40.29
CA GLY A 29 9.11 -3.24 40.13
C GLY A 29 9.98 -2.96 38.91
N ASN A 30 10.77 -3.95 38.56
CA ASN A 30 11.65 -3.83 37.42
C ASN A 30 11.02 -4.49 36.19
N TYR A 31 10.76 -3.69 35.15
CA TYR A 31 10.11 -4.14 33.94
C TYR A 31 11.01 -3.96 32.73
N TRP A 32 10.77 -4.81 31.74
CA TRP A 32 11.15 -4.53 30.38
C TRP A 32 10.20 -3.52 29.75
N LEU A 33 10.75 -2.53 29.11
CA LEU A 33 10.05 -1.55 28.31
C LEU A 33 10.32 -1.85 26.85
N GLN A 34 9.27 -1.96 26.04
CA GLN A 34 9.39 -2.30 24.64
C GLN A 34 8.67 -1.29 23.76
N ALA A 35 9.35 -0.82 22.71
CA ALA A 35 8.75 -0.03 21.64
C ALA A 35 9.28 -0.58 20.30
N GLY A 36 8.38 -1.12 19.47
CA GLY A 36 8.78 -1.88 18.28
C GLY A 36 9.74 -3.03 18.64
N LEU A 37 10.92 -3.06 18.01
CA LEU A 37 11.99 -4.03 18.30
C LEU A 37 13.02 -3.53 19.34
N ARG A 38 12.87 -2.34 19.89
CA ARG A 38 13.74 -1.83 20.96
C ARG A 38 13.20 -2.26 22.31
N LYS A 39 14.10 -2.70 23.18
CA LYS A 39 13.76 -3.19 24.52
C LYS A 39 14.82 -2.72 25.52
N ILE A 40 14.40 -2.12 26.62
CA ILE A 40 15.28 -1.64 27.70
C ILE A 40 14.69 -2.01 29.05
N LYS A 41 15.54 -2.25 30.05
CA LYS A 41 15.12 -2.59 31.41
C LYS A 41 15.12 -1.32 32.26
N ALA A 42 14.05 -1.09 33.03
CA ALA A 42 13.92 0.10 33.87
C ALA A 42 13.05 -0.19 35.10
N ASP A 43 13.22 0.64 36.13
CA ASP A 43 12.35 0.59 37.30
C ASP A 43 11.05 1.34 37.00
N VAL A 44 9.92 0.73 37.33
CA VAL A 44 8.59 1.27 37.10
C VAL A 44 7.90 1.45 38.43
N ILE A 45 7.50 2.69 38.70
CA ILE A 45 6.65 3.08 39.82
C ILE A 45 5.22 3.22 39.32
N ILE A 46 4.32 2.42 39.86
CA ILE A 46 2.89 2.47 39.56
C ILE A 46 2.19 3.32 40.62
N GLN A 47 1.52 4.39 40.19
CA GLN A 47 0.76 5.31 41.02
C GLN A 47 -0.73 5.20 40.71
N TYR A 48 -1.53 4.77 41.68
CA TYR A 48 -2.98 4.65 41.51
C TYR A 48 -3.65 6.02 41.48
N THR A 49 -4.54 6.25 40.52
CA THR A 49 -5.30 7.52 40.41
C THR A 49 -6.80 7.30 40.45
N TYR A 50 -7.51 8.16 41.19
CA TYR A 50 -8.97 8.08 41.34
C TYR A 50 -9.75 8.66 40.14
N LYS A 51 -9.09 9.37 39.21
CA LYS A 51 -9.74 10.13 38.13
C LYS A 51 -9.76 9.43 36.76
N GLY A 52 -9.29 8.19 36.65
CA GLY A 52 -9.31 7.46 35.37
C GLY A 52 -8.33 7.99 34.31
N GLU A 53 -7.51 8.99 34.63
CA GLU A 53 -6.51 9.51 33.71
C GLU A 53 -5.23 8.67 33.78
N ASN A 54 -4.92 8.01 32.66
CA ASN A 54 -3.68 7.28 32.49
C ASN A 54 -2.57 8.17 31.93
N SER A 55 -1.42 8.21 32.59
CA SER A 55 -0.23 8.90 32.07
C SER A 55 1.02 8.08 32.34
N ILE A 56 1.95 8.09 31.38
CA ILE A 56 3.26 7.47 31.52
C ILE A 56 4.30 8.59 31.45
N SER A 57 5.06 8.76 32.53
CA SER A 57 6.22 9.67 32.55
C SER A 57 7.50 8.89 32.27
N LEU A 58 8.29 9.37 31.32
CA LEU A 58 9.63 8.88 30.98
C LEU A 58 10.64 10.01 31.22
N ASN A 59 11.88 9.69 31.58
CA ASN A 59 12.97 10.66 31.43
C ASN A 59 13.42 10.74 29.97
N GLU A 60 14.22 11.76 29.64
CA GLU A 60 14.73 11.99 28.27
C GLU A 60 15.57 10.81 27.75
N ASP A 61 16.35 10.17 28.62
CA ASP A 61 17.19 9.02 28.27
C ASP A 61 16.36 7.79 27.87
N LEU A 62 15.32 7.43 28.64
CA LEU A 62 14.44 6.32 28.33
C LEU A 62 13.60 6.59 27.08
N ALA A 63 13.10 7.82 26.92
CA ALA A 63 12.36 8.23 25.74
C ALA A 63 13.24 8.12 24.48
N SER A 64 14.48 8.62 24.55
CA SER A 64 15.48 8.51 23.48
C SER A 64 15.90 7.06 23.21
N ALA A 65 16.03 6.25 24.27
CA ALA A 65 16.39 4.85 24.16
C ALA A 65 15.29 4.00 23.54
N LEU A 66 14.01 4.35 23.70
CA LEU A 66 12.87 3.66 23.09
C LEU A 66 12.43 4.29 21.76
N LEU A 67 12.85 5.52 21.45
CA LEU A 67 12.44 6.31 20.29
C LEU A 67 10.91 6.54 20.24
N VAL A 68 10.30 6.76 21.41
CA VAL A 68 8.87 7.06 21.47
C VAL A 68 8.67 8.56 21.26
N PRO A 69 7.83 8.99 20.30
CA PRO A 69 7.64 10.41 20.01
C PRO A 69 7.03 11.17 21.19
N GLU A 70 7.54 12.37 21.44
CA GLU A 70 7.07 13.23 22.52
C GLU A 70 5.57 13.58 22.37
N LYS A 71 4.93 13.93 23.49
CA LYS A 71 3.56 14.48 23.54
C LYS A 71 2.49 13.61 22.87
N SER A 72 2.78 12.34 22.61
CA SER A 72 1.87 11.41 21.95
C SER A 72 0.96 10.73 22.97
N ARG A 73 -0.30 10.51 22.59
CA ARG A 73 -1.13 9.49 23.25
C ARG A 73 -0.78 8.16 22.63
N ILE A 74 -0.37 7.21 23.46
CA ILE A 74 0.07 5.90 23.00
C ILE A 74 -0.67 4.81 23.76
N ALA A 75 -1.08 3.79 23.04
CA ALA A 75 -1.55 2.56 23.63
C ALA A 75 -0.37 1.80 24.26
N PHE A 76 -0.68 1.04 25.30
CA PHE A 76 0.29 0.15 25.89
C PHE A 76 -0.40 -1.11 26.40
N LYS A 77 0.38 -2.17 26.52
CA LYS A 77 -0.04 -3.40 27.19
C LYS A 77 1.05 -3.84 28.16
N ILE A 78 0.62 -4.50 29.23
CA ILE A 78 1.52 -5.11 30.21
C ILE A 78 1.25 -6.61 30.15
N GLU A 79 2.28 -7.37 29.80
CA GLU A 79 2.27 -8.84 29.76
C GLU A 79 3.54 -9.31 30.48
N ASP A 80 3.37 -10.13 31.52
CA ASP A 80 4.43 -10.53 32.44
C ASP A 80 5.22 -9.31 32.95
N ASP A 81 6.55 -9.36 32.90
CA ASP A 81 7.44 -8.26 33.27
C ASP A 81 7.73 -7.32 32.09
N CYS A 82 6.79 -7.13 31.14
CA CYS A 82 7.00 -6.31 29.94
C CYS A 82 5.87 -5.30 29.69
N ILE A 83 6.23 -4.02 29.65
CA ILE A 83 5.38 -2.92 29.20
C ILE A 83 5.70 -2.63 27.73
N GLU A 84 4.78 -2.97 26.83
CA GLU A 84 4.92 -2.72 25.41
C GLU A 84 4.11 -1.49 24.98
N PHE A 85 4.80 -0.51 24.41
CA PHE A 85 4.27 0.69 23.79
C PHE A 85 3.91 0.45 22.32
N GLY A 86 2.77 0.98 21.87
CA GLY A 86 2.37 0.94 20.46
C GLY A 86 0.87 0.74 20.27
N PRO A 87 0.41 0.32 19.08
CA PRO A 87 1.22 -0.27 18.02
C PRO A 87 2.03 0.75 17.22
N PHE A 88 3.24 0.35 16.82
CA PHE A 88 4.02 1.05 15.79
C PHE A 88 3.83 0.34 14.45
N LEU A 89 3.30 1.06 13.46
CA LEU A 89 3.09 0.57 12.10
C LEU A 89 3.97 1.36 11.13
N GLY A 90 4.98 0.71 10.59
CA GLY A 90 5.79 1.29 9.53
C GLY A 90 5.15 1.09 8.17
N VAL A 91 4.95 2.15 7.40
CA VAL A 91 4.44 2.07 6.03
C VAL A 91 5.60 2.23 5.05
N LEU A 92 5.98 1.12 4.42
CA LEU A 92 7.08 1.11 3.47
C LEU A 92 6.65 1.73 2.14
N ILE A 93 7.35 2.77 1.71
CA ILE A 93 7.15 3.46 0.43
C ILE A 93 8.50 3.62 -0.30
N SER A 94 8.45 3.96 -1.59
CA SER A 94 9.67 4.16 -2.37
C SER A 94 10.36 5.47 -2.00
N GLU A 95 11.69 5.52 -2.10
CA GLU A 95 12.50 6.74 -1.94
C GLU A 95 11.95 7.92 -2.77
N GLN A 96 11.65 7.71 -4.05
CA GLN A 96 11.03 8.72 -4.93
C GLN A 96 9.69 9.26 -4.41
N LYS A 97 8.97 8.47 -3.60
CA LYS A 97 7.72 8.93 -2.99
C LYS A 97 8.03 9.79 -1.77
N ILE A 98 9.01 9.42 -0.95
CA ILE A 98 9.51 10.25 0.17
C ILE A 98 9.95 11.62 -0.34
N GLU A 99 10.80 11.67 -1.37
CA GLU A 99 11.26 12.93 -1.99
C GLU A 99 10.09 13.83 -2.40
N LYS A 100 9.05 13.25 -3.03
CA LYS A 100 7.86 13.99 -3.44
C LYS A 100 7.05 14.52 -2.26
N LEU A 101 6.95 13.76 -1.16
CA LEU A 101 6.25 14.21 0.04
C LEU A 101 7.01 15.38 0.69
N LEU A 102 8.33 15.25 0.84
CA LEU A 102 9.19 16.28 1.41
C LEU A 102 9.27 17.55 0.56
N ALA A 103 9.09 17.45 -0.76
CA ALA A 103 8.95 18.59 -1.67
C ALA A 103 7.56 19.29 -1.60
N GLY A 104 6.80 19.10 -0.51
CA GLY A 104 5.46 19.68 -0.32
C GLY A 104 4.31 18.85 -0.90
N GLY A 105 4.57 17.60 -1.31
CA GLY A 105 3.55 16.73 -1.88
C GLY A 105 2.52 16.26 -0.85
N TRP A 106 1.24 16.51 -1.13
CA TRP A 106 0.13 15.99 -0.32
C TRP A 106 -0.32 14.59 -0.78
N ASP A 107 -0.60 13.70 0.16
CA ASP A 107 -1.24 12.41 -0.11
C ASP A 107 -2.33 12.10 0.91
N SER A 108 -3.58 12.31 0.51
CA SER A 108 -4.74 12.10 1.36
C SER A 108 -4.85 10.68 1.92
N VAL A 109 -4.27 9.66 1.27
CA VAL A 109 -4.31 8.29 1.79
C VAL A 109 -3.37 8.13 2.98
N TYR A 110 -2.20 8.77 2.92
CA TYR A 110 -1.18 8.66 3.96
C TYR A 110 -1.62 9.43 5.20
N TRP A 111 -2.21 10.61 4.99
CA TRP A 111 -2.87 11.35 6.06
C TRP A 111 -3.98 10.52 6.74
N ARG A 112 -4.85 9.85 5.97
CA ARG A 112 -5.90 8.96 6.53
C ARG A 112 -5.33 7.80 7.32
N PHE A 113 -4.18 7.25 6.93
CA PHE A 113 -3.51 6.19 7.71
C PHE A 113 -3.07 6.70 9.08
N GLN A 114 -2.53 7.92 9.16
CA GLN A 114 -2.16 8.53 10.44
C GLN A 114 -3.39 8.78 11.31
N GLN A 115 -4.45 9.39 10.76
CA GLN A 115 -5.69 9.66 11.51
C GLN A 115 -6.32 8.37 12.04
N TRP A 116 -6.40 7.33 11.20
CA TRP A 116 -6.90 6.03 11.63
C TRP A 116 -6.06 5.42 12.76
N ALA A 117 -4.73 5.50 12.69
CA ALA A 117 -3.88 4.96 13.77
C ALA A 117 -4.04 5.73 15.08
N GLU A 118 -4.21 7.06 15.01
CA GLU A 118 -4.40 7.93 16.17
C GLU A 118 -5.70 7.63 16.92
N GLU A 119 -6.78 7.21 16.22
CA GLU A 119 -8.03 6.72 16.84
C GLU A 119 -7.80 5.52 17.77
N PHE A 120 -6.77 4.72 17.50
CA PHE A 120 -6.38 3.54 18.31
C PHE A 120 -5.14 3.79 19.17
N TYR A 121 -4.70 5.05 19.30
CA TYR A 121 -3.47 5.43 20.02
C TYR A 121 -2.21 4.72 19.48
N GLY A 122 -2.23 4.37 18.19
CA GLY A 122 -1.09 3.82 17.46
C GLY A 122 -0.29 4.91 16.76
N ILE A 123 0.92 4.56 16.37
CA ILE A 123 1.83 5.46 15.64
C ILE A 123 2.11 4.86 14.27
N VAL A 124 1.70 5.58 13.23
CA VAL A 124 2.07 5.31 11.84
C VAL A 124 3.14 6.29 11.39
N PHE A 125 4.16 5.77 10.70
CA PHE A 125 5.19 6.56 10.03
C PHE A 125 5.53 5.91 8.68
N PHE A 126 5.95 6.74 7.73
CA PHE A 126 6.32 6.31 6.38
C PHE A 126 7.83 6.31 6.24
N PHE A 127 8.39 5.34 5.55
CA PHE A 127 9.84 5.24 5.37
C PHE A 127 10.18 4.42 4.11
N ALA A 128 11.39 4.59 3.61
CA ALA A 128 12.02 3.78 2.55
C ALA A 128 13.07 2.83 3.16
N PRO A 129 13.50 1.75 2.46
CA PRO A 129 14.47 0.81 3.03
C PRO A 129 15.78 1.45 3.47
N SER A 130 16.22 2.51 2.78
CA SER A 130 17.42 3.31 3.11
C SER A 130 17.38 3.93 4.50
N ASP A 131 16.17 4.16 5.03
CA ASP A 131 15.95 4.90 6.26
C ASP A 131 16.09 4.02 7.51
N ILE A 132 16.30 2.71 7.32
CA ILE A 132 16.45 1.74 8.41
C ILE A 132 17.91 1.70 8.88
N ASN A 133 18.10 1.92 10.18
CA ASN A 133 19.32 1.53 10.86
C ASN A 133 19.14 0.14 11.53
N TRP A 134 19.63 -0.89 10.85
CA TRP A 134 19.49 -2.29 11.29
C TRP A 134 20.25 -2.60 12.57
N GLN A 135 21.37 -1.91 12.83
CA GLN A 135 22.19 -2.11 14.04
C GLN A 135 21.47 -1.55 15.27
N HIS A 136 20.96 -0.32 15.16
CA HIS A 136 20.30 0.38 16.27
C HIS A 136 18.78 0.10 16.35
N LYS A 137 18.25 -0.76 15.47
CA LYS A 137 16.82 -1.08 15.40
C LYS A 137 15.96 0.18 15.39
N SER A 138 16.34 1.15 14.57
CA SER A 138 15.65 2.43 14.42
C SER A 138 15.37 2.73 12.96
N VAL A 139 14.43 3.63 12.73
CA VAL A 139 13.98 4.06 11.41
C VAL A 139 13.84 5.57 11.42
N ILE A 140 14.39 6.24 10.42
CA ILE A 140 13.98 7.60 10.08
C ILE A 140 12.62 7.49 9.40
N GLY A 141 11.59 8.05 10.01
CA GLY A 141 10.23 7.99 9.51
C GLY A 141 9.66 9.37 9.29
N TYR A 142 8.67 9.45 8.42
CA TYR A 142 8.03 10.70 8.05
C TYR A 142 6.57 10.68 8.47
N ARG A 143 6.07 11.80 8.98
CA ARG A 143 4.67 11.98 9.39
C ARG A 143 4.18 13.36 8.97
N TRP A 144 2.90 13.44 8.63
CA TRP A 144 2.21 14.72 8.45
C TRP A 144 1.98 15.39 9.81
N ASN A 145 2.41 16.64 9.97
CA ASN A 145 2.26 17.44 11.19
C ASN A 145 1.02 18.35 11.16
N GLU A 146 0.79 19.07 12.26
CA GLU A 146 -0.31 20.04 12.40
C GLU A 146 -0.16 21.26 11.48
N GLN A 147 1.09 21.62 11.15
CA GLN A 147 1.46 22.71 10.24
C GLN A 147 1.22 22.34 8.77
N LYS A 148 0.70 21.13 8.49
CA LYS A 148 0.42 20.63 7.14
C LYS A 148 1.68 20.40 6.31
N GLU A 149 2.68 19.78 6.93
CA GLU A 149 3.97 19.46 6.33
C GLU A 149 4.38 18.04 6.70
N TRP A 150 5.16 17.41 5.81
CA TRP A 150 5.83 16.16 6.12
C TRP A 150 7.09 16.44 6.91
N VAL A 151 7.14 15.95 8.15
CA VAL A 151 8.29 16.11 9.03
C VAL A 151 8.97 14.77 9.26
N GLU A 152 10.29 14.84 9.37
CA GLU A 152 11.13 13.73 9.79
C GLU A 152 11.00 13.49 11.29
N GLY A 153 11.12 12.24 11.70
CA GLY A 153 11.22 11.81 13.09
C GLY A 153 11.95 10.48 13.21
N HIS A 154 12.42 10.17 14.42
CA HIS A 154 13.07 8.89 14.72
C HIS A 154 12.09 7.96 15.42
N TYR A 155 11.99 6.73 14.92
CA TYR A 155 11.08 5.71 15.42
C TYR A 155 11.81 4.39 15.68
N PRO A 156 11.33 3.54 16.58
CA PRO A 156 11.83 2.18 16.69
C PRO A 156 11.47 1.40 15.42
N LEU A 157 12.33 0.46 15.03
CA LEU A 157 12.01 -0.49 13.96
C LEU A 157 10.73 -1.26 14.36
N PRO A 158 9.66 -1.21 13.56
CA PRO A 158 8.35 -1.70 13.99
C PRO A 158 8.26 -3.22 13.85
N LYS A 159 7.38 -3.85 14.64
CA LYS A 159 7.03 -5.27 14.50
C LYS A 159 6.16 -5.55 13.27
N VAL A 160 5.50 -4.53 12.74
CA VAL A 160 4.59 -4.63 11.61
C VAL A 160 4.96 -3.58 10.56
N ILE A 161 5.17 -4.05 9.33
CA ILE A 161 5.39 -3.19 8.16
C ILE A 161 4.23 -3.40 7.19
N TYR A 162 3.61 -2.33 6.72
CA TYR A 162 2.66 -2.35 5.62
C TYR A 162 3.36 -1.91 4.33
N GLU A 163 3.54 -2.85 3.40
CA GLU A 163 4.23 -2.60 2.15
C GLU A 163 3.34 -1.83 1.17
N ARG A 164 3.76 -0.62 0.81
CA ARG A 164 3.05 0.22 -0.17
C ARG A 164 3.98 0.73 -1.26
N CYS A 165 5.09 0.04 -1.50
CA CYS A 165 5.93 0.28 -2.65
C CYS A 165 5.21 -0.03 -3.97
N LEU A 166 5.07 0.99 -4.81
CA LEU A 166 4.44 0.91 -6.13
C LEU A 166 5.51 1.02 -7.24
N GLY A 167 5.18 0.55 -8.44
CA GLY A 167 6.11 0.57 -9.57
C GLY A 167 7.22 -0.49 -9.47
N ARG A 168 8.11 -0.53 -10.48
CA ARG A 168 9.21 -1.52 -10.54
C ARG A 168 10.26 -1.26 -9.45
N LEU A 169 10.80 -0.05 -9.41
CA LEU A 169 11.86 0.34 -8.45
C LEU A 169 11.40 0.15 -7.00
N GLY A 170 10.18 0.57 -6.67
CA GLY A 170 9.62 0.33 -5.33
C GLY A 170 9.53 -1.16 -4.98
N ARG A 171 9.17 -2.03 -5.93
CA ARG A 171 9.11 -3.49 -5.66
C ARG A 171 10.50 -4.07 -5.42
N GLU A 172 11.51 -3.62 -6.16
CA GLU A 172 12.91 -4.03 -5.94
C GLU A 172 13.37 -3.59 -4.55
N GLN A 173 13.10 -2.34 -4.15
CA GLN A 173 13.35 -1.83 -2.80
C GLN A 173 12.66 -2.67 -1.71
N ALA A 174 11.39 -3.03 -1.91
CA ALA A 174 10.66 -3.85 -0.94
C ALA A 174 11.16 -5.31 -0.87
N ASN A 175 11.59 -5.90 -2.00
CA ASN A 175 12.24 -7.21 -2.02
C ASN A 175 13.50 -7.22 -1.15
N LEU A 176 14.36 -6.21 -1.30
CA LEU A 176 15.61 -6.09 -0.52
C LEU A 176 15.32 -6.00 0.98
N LEU A 177 14.32 -5.20 1.38
CA LEU A 177 13.89 -5.12 2.77
C LEU A 177 13.44 -6.48 3.32
N ARG A 178 12.64 -7.24 2.57
CA ARG A 178 12.20 -8.58 3.00
C ARG A 178 13.35 -9.58 3.12
N GLN A 179 14.31 -9.53 2.20
CA GLN A 179 15.52 -10.35 2.26
C GLN A 179 16.34 -10.02 3.50
N GLN A 180 16.54 -8.73 3.80
CA GLN A 180 17.28 -8.27 4.97
C GLN A 180 16.62 -8.69 6.29
N ILE A 181 15.29 -8.55 6.39
CA ILE A 181 14.50 -9.01 7.55
C ILE A 181 14.71 -10.50 7.80
N LYS A 182 14.63 -11.31 6.72
CA LYS A 182 14.83 -12.76 6.78
C LYS A 182 16.27 -13.12 7.17
N GLN A 183 17.26 -12.48 6.57
CA GLN A 183 18.68 -12.72 6.85
C GLN A 183 19.04 -12.41 8.30
N LEU A 184 18.49 -11.34 8.85
CA LEU A 184 18.69 -10.93 10.25
C LEU A 184 17.78 -11.67 11.24
N ASN A 185 16.93 -12.59 10.76
CA ASN A 185 15.94 -13.33 11.56
C ASN A 185 15.11 -12.43 12.49
N LEU A 186 14.65 -11.29 11.96
CA LEU A 186 13.90 -10.32 12.75
C LEU A 186 12.42 -10.72 12.85
N PRO A 187 11.77 -10.54 14.02
CA PRO A 187 10.36 -10.86 14.21
C PRO A 187 9.45 -9.75 13.64
N ILE A 188 9.60 -9.45 12.36
CA ILE A 188 8.83 -8.41 11.64
C ILE A 188 7.87 -9.08 10.68
N VAL A 189 6.59 -8.71 10.78
CA VAL A 189 5.55 -9.15 9.83
C VAL A 189 5.35 -8.07 8.77
N VAL A 190 5.54 -8.44 7.50
CA VAL A 190 5.32 -7.54 6.36
C VAL A 190 3.99 -7.88 5.67
N TYR A 191 3.00 -7.01 5.82
CA TYR A 191 1.71 -7.10 5.13
C TYR A 191 1.76 -6.47 3.74
N ASN A 192 0.87 -6.94 2.86
CA ASN A 192 0.80 -6.51 1.45
C ASN A 192 2.11 -6.75 0.67
N SER A 193 2.92 -7.70 1.14
CA SER A 193 4.20 -8.13 0.57
C SER A 193 4.08 -9.07 -0.64
N VAL A 194 2.86 -9.43 -1.01
CA VAL A 194 2.62 -10.35 -2.14
C VAL A 194 3.08 -9.69 -3.43
N ALA A 195 3.86 -10.44 -4.21
CA ALA A 195 4.27 -10.05 -5.54
C ALA A 195 3.04 -9.65 -6.36
N LYS A 196 3.01 -8.43 -6.87
CA LYS A 196 1.98 -8.01 -7.81
C LYS A 196 2.21 -8.74 -9.13
N PHE A 197 1.48 -9.83 -9.30
CA PHE A 197 1.47 -10.67 -10.49
C PHE A 197 1.22 -9.87 -11.77
N GLY A 198 1.83 -10.33 -12.87
CA GLY A 198 1.49 -9.83 -14.20
C GLY A 198 0.04 -10.15 -14.54
N LYS A 199 -0.55 -9.41 -15.50
CA LYS A 199 -1.89 -9.73 -16.01
C LYS A 199 -1.93 -11.13 -16.64
N TYR A 200 -0.85 -11.52 -17.32
CA TYR A 200 -0.77 -12.85 -17.93
C TYR A 200 -0.70 -13.96 -16.88
N GLU A 201 0.15 -13.78 -15.86
CA GLU A 201 0.28 -14.74 -14.76
C GLU A 201 -1.03 -14.90 -13.97
N ILE A 202 -1.77 -13.80 -13.76
CA ILE A 202 -3.13 -13.87 -13.19
C ILE A 202 -4.05 -14.69 -14.10
N TYR A 203 -4.04 -14.44 -15.41
CA TYR A 203 -4.85 -15.19 -16.36
C TYR A 203 -4.50 -16.69 -16.34
N GLU A 204 -3.21 -17.06 -16.41
CA GLU A 204 -2.75 -18.45 -16.35
C GLU A 204 -3.09 -19.13 -15.03
N HIS A 205 -3.08 -18.40 -13.92
CA HIS A 205 -3.46 -18.96 -12.64
C HIS A 205 -4.97 -19.20 -12.56
N LEU A 206 -5.78 -18.22 -13.00
CA LEU A 206 -7.24 -18.31 -12.94
C LEU A 206 -7.80 -19.31 -13.96
N SER A 207 -7.16 -19.47 -15.12
CA SER A 207 -7.61 -20.39 -16.18
C SER A 207 -7.51 -21.88 -15.78
N LYS A 208 -6.75 -22.19 -14.73
CA LYS A 208 -6.66 -23.54 -14.16
C LYS A 208 -7.90 -23.96 -13.38
N TYR A 209 -8.75 -23.01 -12.99
CA TYR A 209 -9.98 -23.29 -12.26
C TYR A 209 -11.14 -23.43 -13.25
N GLU A 210 -11.70 -24.64 -13.34
CA GLU A 210 -12.79 -24.98 -14.28
C GLU A 210 -13.99 -24.04 -14.16
N GLN A 211 -14.33 -23.60 -12.93
CA GLN A 211 -15.44 -22.68 -12.68
C GLN A 211 -15.14 -21.23 -13.13
N LEU A 212 -13.87 -20.84 -13.30
CA LEU A 212 -13.48 -19.48 -13.66
C LEU A 212 -13.10 -19.36 -15.14
N ALA A 213 -12.49 -20.39 -15.73
CA ALA A 213 -11.97 -20.37 -17.09
C ALA A 213 -13.00 -19.90 -18.15
N PRO A 214 -14.29 -20.32 -18.12
CA PRO A 214 -15.30 -19.85 -19.07
C PRO A 214 -15.63 -18.36 -18.96
N HIS A 215 -15.32 -17.73 -17.82
CA HIS A 215 -15.59 -16.32 -17.55
C HIS A 215 -14.39 -15.41 -17.78
N LEU A 216 -13.22 -15.97 -18.08
CA LEU A 216 -12.03 -15.19 -18.40
C LEU A 216 -12.11 -14.71 -19.87
N PRO A 217 -11.82 -13.43 -20.16
CA PRO A 217 -11.68 -13.00 -21.53
C PRO A 217 -10.45 -13.67 -22.18
N PHE A 218 -10.48 -13.80 -23.50
CA PHE A 218 -9.31 -14.24 -24.25
C PHE A 218 -8.11 -13.32 -23.97
N TYR A 219 -7.00 -13.92 -23.56
CA TYR A 219 -5.70 -13.28 -23.37
C TYR A 219 -4.62 -14.05 -24.13
N ALA A 220 -3.73 -13.32 -24.80
CA ALA A 220 -2.53 -13.86 -25.42
C ALA A 220 -1.41 -12.81 -25.39
N TRP A 221 -0.16 -13.24 -25.54
CA TRP A 221 0.93 -12.30 -25.82
C TRP A 221 0.71 -11.61 -27.17
N TYR A 222 1.16 -10.36 -27.28
CA TYR A 222 1.08 -9.62 -28.53
C TYR A 222 1.91 -10.32 -29.61
N GLU A 223 1.22 -10.65 -30.70
CA GLU A 223 1.81 -11.07 -31.96
C GLU A 223 1.01 -10.37 -33.06
N SER A 224 1.71 -9.75 -34.02
CA SER A 224 1.07 -8.93 -35.06
C SER A 224 0.11 -9.75 -35.93
N SER A 225 0.51 -10.98 -36.28
CA SER A 225 -0.30 -11.97 -37.01
C SER A 225 -1.61 -12.29 -36.27
N LEU A 226 -1.53 -12.62 -34.99
CA LEU A 226 -2.69 -12.90 -34.15
C LEU A 226 -3.60 -11.68 -34.05
N LEU A 227 -3.05 -10.49 -33.82
CA LEU A 227 -3.82 -9.26 -33.75
C LEU A 227 -4.62 -9.05 -35.04
N LEU A 228 -3.97 -9.13 -36.21
CA LEU A 228 -4.64 -8.94 -37.50
C LEU A 228 -5.78 -9.95 -37.70
N SER A 229 -5.57 -11.22 -37.32
CA SER A 229 -6.61 -12.26 -37.43
C SER A 229 -7.85 -12.00 -36.54
N LEU A 230 -7.65 -11.41 -35.36
CA LEU A 230 -8.75 -11.02 -34.46
C LEU A 230 -9.50 -9.81 -35.02
N LEU A 231 -8.77 -8.85 -35.59
CA LEU A 231 -9.34 -7.67 -36.23
C LEU A 231 -10.12 -8.01 -37.51
N GLU A 232 -9.68 -9.01 -38.27
CA GLU A 232 -10.43 -9.56 -39.42
C GLU A 232 -11.78 -10.12 -39.01
N LYS A 233 -11.85 -10.78 -37.85
CA LYS A 233 -13.09 -11.24 -37.22
C LYS A 233 -13.91 -10.10 -36.60
N LYS A 234 -13.59 -8.84 -36.93
CA LYS A 234 -14.22 -7.60 -36.45
C LYS A 234 -14.24 -7.48 -34.92
N GLN A 235 -13.31 -8.14 -34.23
CA GLN A 235 -13.21 -8.02 -32.78
C GLN A 235 -12.55 -6.69 -32.40
N ILE A 236 -13.03 -6.09 -31.32
CA ILE A 236 -12.30 -5.01 -30.64
C ILE A 236 -11.23 -5.66 -29.77
N VAL A 237 -10.00 -5.17 -29.87
CA VAL A 237 -8.88 -5.69 -29.10
C VAL A 237 -8.27 -4.58 -28.25
N TYR A 238 -7.92 -4.92 -27.00
CA TYR A 238 -7.15 -4.06 -26.11
C TYR A 238 -5.75 -4.62 -25.97
N LEU A 239 -4.74 -3.83 -26.32
CA LEU A 239 -3.36 -4.11 -26.00
C LEU A 239 -3.03 -3.51 -24.65
N LYS A 240 -2.58 -4.36 -23.72
CA LYS A 240 -2.32 -3.98 -22.33
C LYS A 240 -0.89 -4.35 -21.94
N PRO A 241 -0.08 -3.40 -21.45
CA PRO A 241 1.22 -3.73 -20.88
C PRO A 241 1.03 -4.65 -19.67
N ASP A 242 1.80 -5.72 -19.54
CA ASP A 242 1.58 -6.74 -18.52
C ASP A 242 1.66 -6.16 -17.09
N ARG A 243 2.69 -5.35 -16.80
CA ARG A 243 3.04 -4.91 -15.43
C ARG A 243 2.66 -3.47 -15.08
N LEU A 244 2.05 -2.72 -16.01
CA LEU A 244 1.54 -1.36 -15.73
C LEU A 244 0.13 -1.37 -15.10
N TYR A 245 -0.22 -0.27 -14.44
CA TYR A 245 -1.45 -0.11 -13.65
C TYR A 245 -2.20 1.16 -14.04
N LYS A 246 -3.41 1.37 -13.49
CA LYS A 246 -4.30 2.52 -13.78
C LYS A 246 -4.70 2.70 -15.26
N GLY A 247 -4.50 1.67 -16.08
CA GLY A 247 -4.77 1.73 -17.52
C GLY A 247 -3.73 2.54 -18.30
N GLN A 248 -2.56 2.82 -17.71
CA GLN A 248 -1.44 3.43 -18.43
C GLN A 248 -0.97 2.49 -19.55
N GLY A 249 -0.71 3.08 -20.73
CA GLY A 249 -0.23 2.35 -21.89
C GLY A 249 -1.25 1.41 -22.55
N VAL A 250 -2.53 1.46 -22.17
CA VAL A 250 -3.59 0.67 -22.81
C VAL A 250 -3.94 1.29 -24.16
N ILE A 251 -3.90 0.46 -25.21
CA ILE A 251 -4.25 0.83 -26.58
C ILE A 251 -5.49 0.03 -26.98
N ARG A 252 -6.53 0.68 -27.48
CA ARG A 252 -7.68 0.00 -28.08
C ARG A 252 -7.49 0.01 -29.60
N VAL A 253 -7.67 -1.13 -30.23
CA VAL A 253 -7.62 -1.28 -31.68
C VAL A 253 -8.85 -2.00 -32.20
N SER A 254 -9.30 -1.61 -33.38
CA SER A 254 -10.46 -2.20 -34.05
C SER A 254 -10.34 -2.07 -35.57
N ARG A 255 -11.17 -2.81 -36.31
CA ARG A 255 -11.23 -2.73 -37.77
C ARG A 255 -12.67 -2.51 -38.22
N THR A 256 -12.88 -1.50 -39.06
CA THR A 256 -14.13 -1.23 -39.76
C THR A 256 -13.97 -1.60 -41.24
N ASP A 257 -14.97 -1.31 -42.07
CA ASP A 257 -14.84 -1.48 -43.52
C ASP A 257 -13.94 -0.41 -44.15
N ALA A 258 -13.75 0.72 -43.47
CA ALA A 258 -12.89 1.81 -43.92
C ALA A 258 -11.40 1.59 -43.55
N GLY A 259 -11.09 0.62 -42.69
CA GLY A 259 -9.72 0.28 -42.29
C GLY A 259 -9.56 0.00 -40.78
N PHE A 260 -8.33 0.16 -40.30
CA PHE A 260 -7.92 -0.05 -38.93
C PHE A 260 -7.96 1.24 -38.12
N ILE A 261 -8.31 1.12 -36.83
CA ILE A 261 -8.43 2.25 -35.91
C ILE A 261 -7.58 1.95 -34.68
N ILE A 262 -6.77 2.93 -34.26
CA ILE A 262 -6.04 2.94 -32.98
C ILE A 262 -6.62 4.06 -32.13
N GLU A 263 -7.00 3.73 -30.91
CA GLU A 263 -7.45 4.70 -29.91
C GLU A 263 -6.53 4.62 -28.67
N LEU A 264 -5.93 5.76 -28.30
CA LEU A 264 -5.04 5.87 -27.15
C LEU A 264 -5.74 6.58 -26.00
N ARG A 265 -5.63 6.00 -24.80
CA ARG A 265 -6.08 6.65 -23.57
C ARG A 265 -4.99 7.61 -23.06
N GLN A 266 -5.00 8.84 -23.54
CA GLN A 266 -4.23 9.97 -23.00
C GLN A 266 -5.19 10.99 -22.35
N ASP A 267 -4.69 12.11 -21.84
CA ASP A 267 -5.52 13.19 -21.26
C ASP A 267 -6.58 13.70 -22.26
N GLU A 268 -6.30 13.55 -23.54
CA GLU A 268 -7.26 13.62 -24.65
C GLU A 268 -7.20 12.29 -25.43
N ASN A 269 -8.35 11.68 -25.71
CA ASN A 269 -8.39 10.44 -26.48
C ASN A 269 -7.91 10.73 -27.91
N LYS A 270 -6.78 10.13 -28.30
CA LYS A 270 -6.26 10.26 -29.67
C LYS A 270 -6.71 9.09 -30.51
N ILE A 271 -7.23 9.39 -31.70
CA ILE A 271 -7.73 8.41 -32.66
C ILE A 271 -6.88 8.51 -33.93
N TYR A 272 -6.39 7.37 -34.39
CA TYR A 272 -5.64 7.23 -35.64
C TYR A 272 -6.33 6.20 -36.53
N THR A 273 -6.36 6.45 -37.84
CA THR A 273 -7.01 5.57 -38.82
C THR A 273 -6.04 5.22 -39.95
N PHE A 274 -6.10 3.99 -40.42
CA PHE A 274 -5.18 3.43 -41.42
C PHE A 274 -5.96 2.53 -42.37
N ARG A 275 -5.65 2.57 -43.66
CA ARG A 275 -6.24 1.62 -44.64
C ARG A 275 -5.43 0.32 -44.71
N GLU A 276 -4.11 0.45 -44.70
CA GLU A 276 -3.18 -0.66 -44.87
C GLU A 276 -2.68 -1.22 -43.53
N ALA A 277 -2.64 -2.55 -43.43
CA ALA A 277 -2.22 -3.27 -42.23
C ALA A 277 -0.77 -2.93 -41.82
N GLU A 278 0.13 -2.75 -42.79
CA GLU A 278 1.53 -2.45 -42.52
C GLU A 278 1.70 -1.10 -41.81
N THR A 279 1.11 -0.03 -42.36
CA THR A 279 1.17 1.31 -41.75
C THR A 279 0.47 1.37 -40.38
N PHE A 280 -0.59 0.59 -40.21
CA PHE A 280 -1.26 0.41 -38.93
C PHE A 280 -0.33 -0.22 -37.88
N LEU A 281 0.33 -1.34 -38.21
CA LEU A 281 1.22 -2.04 -37.29
C LEU A 281 2.44 -1.18 -36.93
N GLN A 282 3.09 -0.56 -37.91
CA GLN A 282 4.23 0.34 -37.66
C GLN A 282 3.85 1.47 -36.70
N HIS A 283 2.68 2.09 -36.90
CA HIS A 283 2.22 3.15 -36.01
C HIS A 283 1.86 2.61 -34.62
N LEU A 284 1.17 1.48 -34.54
CA LEU A 284 0.77 0.84 -33.29
C LEU A 284 1.97 0.52 -32.41
N GLU A 285 2.98 -0.12 -32.97
CA GLU A 285 4.20 -0.53 -32.27
C GLU A 285 5.00 0.67 -31.79
N SER A 286 5.01 1.78 -32.54
CA SER A 286 5.60 3.05 -32.09
C SER A 286 4.94 3.65 -30.84
N LYS A 287 3.70 3.24 -30.51
CA LYS A 287 2.97 3.69 -29.30
C LYS A 287 3.13 2.75 -28.12
N MET A 288 3.70 1.56 -28.33
CA MET A 288 3.94 0.61 -27.26
C MET A 288 5.11 1.09 -26.39
N ALA A 289 4.95 0.98 -25.08
CA ALA A 289 5.98 1.40 -24.14
C ALA A 289 7.23 0.52 -24.26
N VAL A 290 8.39 1.16 -24.43
CA VAL A 290 9.69 0.48 -24.54
C VAL A 290 9.94 -0.41 -23.33
N GLY A 291 10.41 -1.64 -23.57
CA GLY A 291 10.71 -2.62 -22.54
C GLY A 291 9.49 -3.20 -21.82
N GLN A 292 8.28 -3.03 -22.35
CA GLN A 292 7.06 -3.67 -21.85
C GLN A 292 6.59 -4.75 -22.81
N ASN A 293 6.29 -5.93 -22.27
CA ASN A 293 5.53 -6.93 -23.01
C ASN A 293 4.04 -6.57 -22.96
N TYR A 294 3.38 -6.69 -24.11
CA TYR A 294 1.96 -6.40 -24.25
C TYR A 294 1.16 -7.68 -24.41
N LEU A 295 -0.06 -7.62 -23.87
CA LEU A 295 -1.07 -8.66 -23.99
C LEU A 295 -2.18 -8.18 -24.90
N ILE A 296 -2.59 -9.05 -25.80
CA ILE A 296 -3.86 -8.98 -26.52
C ILE A 296 -4.96 -9.42 -25.55
N GLN A 297 -5.97 -8.57 -25.37
CA GLN A 297 -7.22 -8.95 -24.74
C GLN A 297 -8.39 -8.60 -25.66
N VAL A 298 -9.22 -9.60 -25.99
CA VAL A 298 -10.48 -9.33 -26.71
C VAL A 298 -11.40 -8.49 -25.83
N GLY A 299 -12.03 -7.49 -26.45
CA GLY A 299 -12.96 -6.58 -25.82
C GLY A 299 -14.18 -7.31 -25.26
N ILE A 300 -14.58 -6.94 -24.06
CA ILE A 300 -15.81 -7.43 -23.42
C ILE A 300 -16.87 -6.36 -23.60
N ASN A 301 -18.06 -6.78 -24.04
CA ASN A 301 -19.23 -5.91 -24.07
C ASN A 301 -19.71 -5.67 -22.64
N LEU A 302 -19.33 -4.51 -22.11
CA LEU A 302 -19.77 -4.10 -20.78
C LEU A 302 -21.24 -3.70 -20.82
N VAL A 303 -22.01 -4.27 -19.89
CA VAL A 303 -23.37 -3.83 -19.58
C VAL A 303 -23.42 -2.34 -19.23
N THR A 304 -24.55 -1.72 -19.54
CA THR A 304 -24.80 -0.30 -19.28
C THR A 304 -25.89 -0.15 -18.22
N PHE A 305 -25.75 0.89 -17.40
CA PHE A 305 -26.77 1.36 -16.46
C PHE A 305 -27.03 2.83 -16.75
N LEU A 306 -28.29 3.18 -17.05
CA LEU A 306 -28.68 4.54 -17.50
C LEU A 306 -27.79 5.06 -18.64
N GLY A 307 -27.48 4.20 -19.62
CA GLY A 307 -26.63 4.53 -20.77
C GLY A 307 -25.12 4.61 -20.49
N ASN A 308 -24.67 4.37 -19.25
CA ASN A 308 -23.26 4.42 -18.87
C ASN A 308 -22.70 3.02 -18.62
N ARG A 309 -21.50 2.73 -19.15
CA ARG A 309 -20.77 1.49 -18.82
C ARG A 309 -20.34 1.51 -17.35
N TYR A 310 -20.40 0.37 -16.70
CA TYR A 310 -19.91 0.21 -15.33
C TYR A 310 -18.99 -0.99 -15.17
N ASP A 311 -18.16 -0.97 -14.13
CA ASP A 311 -17.45 -2.15 -13.65
C ASP A 311 -17.87 -2.50 -12.22
N LEU A 312 -17.90 -3.80 -11.94
CA LEU A 312 -18.08 -4.34 -10.59
C LEU A 312 -16.71 -4.42 -9.91
N ARG A 313 -16.62 -3.86 -8.69
CA ARG A 313 -15.43 -3.96 -7.87
C ARG A 313 -15.77 -4.72 -6.60
N VAL A 314 -15.15 -5.88 -6.45
CA VAL A 314 -15.25 -6.67 -5.22
C VAL A 314 -14.01 -6.39 -4.38
N MET A 315 -14.22 -5.88 -3.17
CA MET A 315 -13.17 -5.73 -2.16
C MET A 315 -13.31 -6.83 -1.14
N LEU A 316 -12.24 -7.61 -0.97
CA LEU A 316 -12.16 -8.64 0.05
C LEU A 316 -11.50 -8.07 1.30
N HIS A 317 -12.20 -8.13 2.43
CA HIS A 317 -11.69 -7.69 3.73
C HIS A 317 -11.60 -8.89 4.68
N LYS A 318 -10.51 -9.00 5.42
CA LYS A 318 -10.46 -9.94 6.56
C LYS A 318 -11.05 -9.24 7.78
N LYS A 319 -12.10 -9.82 8.37
CA LYS A 319 -12.66 -9.38 9.66
C LYS A 319 -11.87 -9.97 10.81
N THR A 320 -11.50 -11.24 10.68
CA THR A 320 -10.54 -11.96 11.55
C THR A 320 -9.64 -12.81 10.65
N PRO A 321 -8.57 -13.44 11.17
CA PRO A 321 -7.74 -14.35 10.37
C PRO A 321 -8.54 -15.42 9.62
N GLU A 322 -9.65 -15.89 10.22
CA GLU A 322 -10.52 -16.94 9.69
C GLU A 322 -11.77 -16.43 8.94
N HIS A 323 -12.17 -15.18 9.17
CA HIS A 323 -13.42 -14.66 8.60
C HIS A 323 -13.17 -13.59 7.54
N LEU A 324 -13.69 -13.83 6.35
CA LEU A 324 -13.68 -12.90 5.22
C LEU A 324 -15.04 -12.21 5.09
N PHE A 325 -15.00 -10.92 4.73
CA PHE A 325 -16.16 -10.15 4.33
C PHE A 325 -15.93 -9.59 2.93
N LEU A 326 -16.95 -9.67 2.09
CA LEU A 326 -16.96 -9.17 0.72
C LEU A 326 -17.77 -7.88 0.65
N ALA A 327 -17.13 -6.79 0.22
CA ALA A 327 -17.82 -5.57 -0.14
C ALA A 327 -17.89 -5.46 -1.67
N LEU A 328 -19.10 -5.40 -2.22
CA LEU A 328 -19.32 -5.13 -3.65
C LEU A 328 -19.58 -3.64 -3.85
N ILE A 329 -18.77 -3.01 -4.70
CA ILE A 329 -18.92 -1.61 -5.10
C ILE A 329 -19.20 -1.55 -6.60
N PHE A 330 -20.26 -0.82 -6.96
CA PHE A 330 -20.56 -0.47 -8.35
C PHE A 330 -19.80 0.80 -8.73
N ALA A 331 -18.84 0.69 -9.64
CA ALA A 331 -18.12 1.83 -10.16
C ALA A 331 -18.71 2.25 -11.52
N LEU A 332 -19.56 3.27 -11.50
CA LEU A 332 -20.00 3.93 -12.73
C LEU A 332 -18.80 4.61 -13.38
N ARG A 333 -18.50 4.27 -14.63
CA ARG A 333 -17.47 4.99 -15.37
C ARG A 333 -18.09 6.29 -15.85
N LYS A 334 -17.44 7.44 -15.56
CA LYS A 334 -17.67 8.64 -16.36
C LYS A 334 -17.50 8.26 -17.82
N LYS A 335 -18.41 8.73 -18.69
CA LYS A 335 -18.48 8.43 -20.12
C LYS A 335 -17.08 8.60 -20.73
N ALA A 336 -16.35 7.49 -20.88
CA ALA A 336 -15.08 7.51 -21.60
C ALA A 336 -15.44 7.70 -23.07
N GLN A 337 -14.90 8.73 -23.71
CA GLN A 337 -15.13 9.04 -25.13
C GLN A 337 -14.37 8.06 -26.04
N TRP A 338 -14.56 6.77 -25.83
CA TRP A 338 -14.20 5.78 -26.85
C TRP A 338 -15.28 5.83 -27.92
N LEU A 339 -14.91 5.63 -29.20
CA LEU A 339 -15.94 5.46 -30.22
C LEU A 339 -16.87 4.32 -29.81
N PRO A 340 -18.20 4.48 -29.93
CA PRO A 340 -19.14 3.45 -29.57
C PRO A 340 -18.75 2.14 -30.25
N THR A 341 -18.88 1.03 -29.53
CA THR A 341 -18.79 -0.28 -30.15
C THR A 341 -19.92 -0.35 -31.17
N PRO A 342 -19.64 -0.60 -32.47
CA PRO A 342 -20.71 -0.90 -33.42
C PRO A 342 -21.50 -2.12 -32.89
N PRO A 343 -22.82 -2.18 -33.14
CA PRO A 343 -23.66 -3.29 -32.69
C PRO A 343 -23.16 -4.65 -33.15
#